data_AF-A0A147JAM1-F1
#
_entry.id   AF-A0A147JAM1-F1
#
_cell.length_a   1.000
_cell.length_b   1.000
_cell.length_c   1.000
_cell.angle_alpha   90.00
_cell.angle_beta   90.00
_cell.angle_gamma   90.00
#
_symmetry.space_group_name_H-M   'P 1'
#
loop_
_entity.id
_entity.type
_entity.pdbx_description
1 polymer ?
#
loop_
_entity_poly.entity_id
_entity_poly.type
_entity_poly.pdbx_seq_one_letter_code
_entity_poly.pdbx_strand_id
1 'polypeptide(L)'
;MSRRRPSFIPQRRPVYVGCEGASEVSYAGFLQDLLRDADVPVHLHIDELGPGTGDPLSRVEMAVLRLKQLEKQRSAPRERFALLDFDQAERDPHRAERARKLAADNAIVILWQRPCFEAVLLRHLEGKAAHRPPDTPRAVKALQKEWAGYEKPMTRANLAKRIDLAAVLRAAAVEPDLTALLRCIGLIVDRG
;
A
#
# COMPACT_ATOMS: atom_id res chain seq x y z
N MET A 1 -0.10 -5.50 -49.06
CA MET A 1 -0.11 -4.71 -47.80
C MET A 1 -0.49 -5.64 -46.64
N SER A 2 0.48 -6.09 -45.85
CA SER A 2 0.22 -7.02 -44.74
C SER A 2 -0.45 -6.29 -43.58
N ARG A 3 -1.68 -6.66 -43.24
CA ARG A 3 -2.38 -6.16 -42.04
C ARG A 3 -1.64 -6.71 -40.81
N ARG A 4 -0.85 -5.86 -40.15
CA ARG A 4 -0.27 -6.13 -38.83
C ARG A 4 -1.43 -6.52 -37.90
N ARG A 5 -1.46 -7.78 -37.44
CA ARG A 5 -2.38 -8.18 -36.36
C ARG A 5 -2.11 -7.24 -35.18
N PRO A 6 -3.16 -6.67 -34.54
CA PRO A 6 -2.94 -5.89 -33.33
C PRO A 6 -2.19 -6.79 -32.33
N SER A 7 -1.10 -6.26 -31.75
CA SER A 7 -0.41 -6.92 -30.66
C SER A 7 -1.43 -7.19 -29.56
N PHE A 8 -1.53 -8.44 -29.09
CA PHE A 8 -2.32 -8.77 -27.92
C PHE A 8 -1.81 -7.91 -26.75
N ILE A 9 -2.61 -6.92 -26.33
CA ILE A 9 -2.36 -6.15 -25.12
C ILE A 9 -3.05 -6.91 -23.99
N PRO A 10 -2.32 -7.52 -23.04
CA PRO A 10 -2.94 -8.18 -21.91
C PRO A 10 -3.84 -7.19 -21.17
N GLN A 11 -5.10 -7.56 -20.93
CA GLN A 11 -5.96 -6.74 -20.09
C GLN A 11 -5.39 -6.70 -18.68
N ARG A 12 -5.11 -5.50 -18.18
CA ARG A 12 -4.56 -5.33 -16.83
C ARG A 12 -5.65 -5.62 -15.81
N ARG A 13 -5.37 -6.55 -14.89
CA ARG A 13 -6.26 -6.84 -13.76
C ARG A 13 -6.25 -5.66 -12.78
N PRO A 14 -7.38 -5.01 -12.49
CA PRO A 14 -7.41 -3.90 -11.57
C PRO A 14 -7.41 -4.40 -10.12
N VAL A 15 -6.67 -3.70 -9.24
CA VAL A 15 -6.64 -3.94 -7.78
C VAL A 15 -6.86 -2.60 -7.08
N TYR A 16 -7.78 -2.54 -6.13
CA TYR A 16 -8.05 -1.33 -5.36
C TYR A 16 -7.06 -1.17 -4.20
N VAL A 17 -6.51 0.03 -4.02
CA VAL A 17 -5.62 0.38 -2.92
C VAL A 17 -6.05 1.72 -2.33
N GLY A 18 -6.72 1.68 -1.19
CA GLY A 18 -7.04 2.86 -0.38
C GLY A 18 -5.86 3.23 0.50
N CYS A 19 -5.41 4.48 0.41
CA CYS A 19 -4.23 5.00 1.10
C CYS A 19 -4.63 6.00 2.17
N GLU A 20 -4.04 5.89 3.37
CA GLU A 20 -4.29 6.84 4.45
C GLU A 20 -3.91 8.29 4.08
N GLY A 21 -2.79 8.50 3.40
CA GLY A 21 -2.41 9.84 2.97
C GLY A 21 -1.47 9.86 1.78
N ALA A 22 -0.94 11.04 1.52
CA ALA A 22 -0.07 11.29 0.38
C ALA A 22 1.21 10.42 0.35
N SER A 23 1.70 10.00 1.52
CA SER A 23 2.86 9.09 1.63
C SER A 23 2.54 7.71 1.04
N GLU A 24 1.42 7.12 1.45
CA GLU A 24 0.97 5.80 1.00
C GLU A 24 0.51 5.85 -0.46
N VAL A 25 -0.12 6.95 -0.90
CA VAL A 25 -0.43 7.19 -2.32
C VAL A 25 0.85 7.15 -3.17
N SER A 26 1.90 7.85 -2.73
CA SER A 26 3.18 7.88 -3.46
C SER A 26 3.84 6.50 -3.49
N TYR A 27 3.74 5.74 -2.40
CA TYR A 27 4.26 4.38 -2.32
C TYR A 27 3.48 3.40 -3.21
N ALA A 28 2.15 3.44 -3.19
CA ALA A 28 1.32 2.63 -4.09
C ALA A 28 1.60 2.98 -5.56
N GLY A 29 1.82 4.27 -5.87
CA GLY A 29 2.24 4.70 -7.20
C GLY A 29 3.61 4.13 -7.60
N PHE A 30 4.55 4.06 -6.65
CA PHE A 30 5.84 3.41 -6.86
C PHE A 30 5.69 1.90 -7.12
N LEU A 31 4.84 1.20 -6.39
CA LEU A 31 4.53 -0.21 -6.66
C LEU A 31 3.91 -0.40 -8.06
N GLN A 32 3.07 0.53 -8.53
CA GLN A 32 2.56 0.51 -9.90
C GLN A 32 3.68 0.65 -10.94
N ASP A 33 4.72 1.44 -10.66
CA ASP A 33 5.89 1.54 -11.54
C ASP A 33 6.67 0.23 -11.56
N LEU A 34 6.90 -0.41 -10.40
CA LEU A 34 7.54 -1.73 -10.33
C LEU A 34 6.75 -2.81 -11.10
N LEU A 35 5.42 -2.81 -11.00
CA LEU A 35 4.56 -3.71 -11.77
C LEU A 35 4.74 -3.51 -13.28
N ARG A 36 4.83 -2.26 -13.72
CA ARG A 36 5.06 -1.93 -15.13
C ARG A 36 6.45 -2.38 -15.59
N ASP A 37 7.47 -2.15 -14.78
CA ASP A 37 8.86 -2.50 -15.10
C ASP A 37 9.07 -4.02 -15.13
N ALA A 38 8.30 -4.76 -14.34
CA ALA A 38 8.26 -6.23 -14.33
C ALA A 38 7.29 -6.85 -15.35
N ASP A 39 6.66 -6.04 -16.21
CA ASP A 39 5.62 -6.44 -17.18
C ASP A 39 4.47 -7.28 -16.56
N VAL A 40 4.14 -6.99 -15.30
CA VAL A 40 3.02 -7.64 -14.61
C VAL A 40 1.72 -6.95 -15.04
N PRO A 41 0.74 -7.66 -15.62
CA PRO A 41 -0.49 -7.07 -16.15
C PRO A 41 -1.49 -6.74 -15.02
N VAL A 42 -1.09 -5.90 -14.08
CA VAL A 42 -1.89 -5.41 -12.96
C VAL A 42 -1.91 -3.89 -12.97
N HIS A 43 -3.08 -3.33 -12.69
CA HIS A 43 -3.27 -1.89 -12.52
C HIS A 43 -3.78 -1.59 -11.10
N LEU A 44 -3.11 -0.69 -10.40
CA LEU A 44 -3.55 -0.23 -9.09
C LEU A 44 -4.49 0.96 -9.25
N HIS A 45 -5.73 0.80 -8.77
CA HIS A 45 -6.66 1.90 -8.56
C HIS A 45 -6.38 2.50 -7.18
N ILE A 46 -5.65 3.61 -7.16
CA ILE A 46 -5.11 4.22 -5.93
C ILE A 46 -5.99 5.39 -5.54
N ASP A 47 -6.55 5.34 -4.33
CA ASP A 47 -7.36 6.40 -3.75
C ASP A 47 -6.72 6.93 -2.46
N GLU A 48 -6.66 8.25 -2.31
CA GLU A 48 -6.41 8.87 -1.00
C GLU A 48 -7.72 8.91 -0.21
N LEU A 49 -7.74 8.30 0.97
CA LEU A 49 -8.93 8.22 1.83
C LEU A 49 -9.21 9.53 2.59
N GLY A 50 -8.37 10.55 2.41
CA GLY A 50 -8.58 11.94 2.79
C GLY A 50 -7.77 12.39 4.02
N PRO A 51 -7.17 13.59 4.00
CA PRO A 51 -6.55 14.18 5.18
C PRO A 51 -7.64 14.58 6.19
N GLY A 52 -7.53 14.13 7.44
CA GLY A 52 -8.40 14.59 8.54
C GLY A 52 -9.70 13.81 8.77
N THR A 53 -10.02 12.80 7.96
CA THR A 53 -10.89 11.72 8.45
C THR A 53 -10.10 10.97 9.50
N GLY A 54 -10.62 10.90 10.73
CA GLY A 54 -9.94 10.38 11.90
C GLY A 54 -9.52 8.91 11.81
N ASP A 55 -9.68 8.24 12.95
CA ASP A 55 -9.29 6.85 13.22
C ASP A 55 -9.61 5.84 12.09
N PRO A 56 -9.03 4.64 12.13
CA PRO A 56 -9.09 3.67 11.03
C PRO A 56 -10.50 3.32 10.54
N LEU A 57 -11.55 3.42 11.38
CA LEU A 57 -12.92 3.13 10.97
C LEU A 57 -13.40 4.11 9.89
N SER A 58 -13.15 5.41 10.07
CA SER A 58 -13.57 6.42 9.10
C SER A 58 -12.83 6.28 7.77
N ARG A 59 -11.59 5.79 7.79
CA ARG A 59 -10.85 5.46 6.56
C ARG A 59 -11.49 4.31 5.79
N VAL A 60 -11.86 3.25 6.50
CA VAL A 60 -12.56 2.11 5.89
C VAL A 60 -13.94 2.52 5.37
N GLU A 61 -14.70 3.35 6.09
CA GLU A 61 -15.98 3.90 5.62
C GLU A 61 -15.80 4.66 4.29
N MET A 62 -14.77 5.50 4.19
CA MET A 62 -14.44 6.19 2.95
C MET A 62 -14.08 5.23 1.81
N ALA A 63 -13.28 4.19 2.07
CA ALA A 63 -12.95 3.17 1.07
C ALA A 63 -14.20 2.45 0.56
N VAL A 64 -15.13 2.10 1.45
CA VAL A 64 -16.43 1.49 1.09
C VAL A 64 -17.26 2.44 0.23
N LEU A 65 -17.30 3.73 0.55
CA LEU A 65 -18.01 4.73 -0.26
C LEU A 65 -17.43 4.84 -1.67
N ARG A 66 -16.09 4.85 -1.81
CA ARG A 66 -15.40 4.87 -3.12
C ARG A 66 -15.68 3.60 -3.92
N LEU A 67 -15.57 2.44 -3.29
CA LEU A 67 -15.88 1.16 -3.94
C LEU A 67 -17.32 1.09 -4.42
N LYS A 68 -18.30 1.55 -3.64
CA LYS A 68 -19.70 1.64 -4.07
C LYS A 68 -19.90 2.54 -5.30
N GLN A 69 -19.11 3.61 -5.43
CA GLN A 69 -19.14 4.47 -6.63
C GLN A 69 -18.61 3.72 -7.85
N LEU A 70 -17.51 2.98 -7.70
CA LEU A 70 -16.95 2.13 -8.77
C LEU A 70 -17.89 0.96 -9.13
N GLU A 71 -18.60 0.38 -8.15
CA GLU A 71 -19.57 -0.70 -8.39
C GLU A 71 -20.72 -0.21 -9.27
N LYS A 72 -21.23 1.00 -9.02
CA LYS A 72 -22.25 1.66 -9.88
C LYS A 72 -21.75 1.86 -11.31
N GLN A 73 -20.44 2.11 -11.47
CA GLN A 73 -19.79 2.26 -12.77
C GLN A 73 -19.38 0.91 -13.40
N ARG A 74 -19.65 -0.22 -12.73
CA ARG A 74 -19.23 -1.58 -13.12
C ARG A 74 -17.72 -1.71 -13.30
N SER A 75 -16.95 -0.93 -12.54
CA SER A 75 -15.49 -0.86 -12.61
C SER A 75 -14.79 -1.20 -11.29
N ALA A 76 -15.54 -1.63 -10.27
CA ALA A 76 -14.97 -1.96 -8.96
C ALA A 76 -14.00 -3.15 -9.03
N PRO A 77 -12.75 -2.98 -8.57
CA PRO A 77 -11.81 -4.09 -8.43
C PRO A 77 -12.33 -5.15 -7.45
N ARG A 78 -11.99 -6.42 -7.72
CA ARG A 78 -12.34 -7.55 -6.84
C ARG A 78 -11.42 -7.58 -5.63
N GLU A 79 -10.12 -7.45 -5.86
CA GLU A 79 -9.10 -7.40 -4.84
C GLU A 79 -8.96 -5.96 -4.32
N ARG A 80 -9.01 -5.80 -3.00
CA ARG A 80 -9.16 -4.51 -2.32
C ARG A 80 -8.26 -4.48 -1.10
N PHE A 81 -7.42 -3.46 -1.01
CA PHE A 81 -6.52 -3.23 0.12
C PHE A 81 -6.72 -1.83 0.70
N ALA A 82 -6.43 -1.67 1.98
CA ALA A 82 -6.31 -0.38 2.64
C ALA A 82 -5.01 -0.31 3.44
N LEU A 83 -4.16 0.68 3.16
CA LEU A 83 -2.90 0.94 3.88
C LEU A 83 -3.19 1.94 5.00
N LEU A 84 -3.13 1.48 6.25
CA LEU A 84 -3.50 2.28 7.43
C LEU A 84 -2.42 2.17 8.52
N ASP A 85 -2.13 3.28 9.17
CA ASP A 85 -1.26 3.37 10.35
C ASP A 85 -1.91 2.65 11.55
N PHE A 86 -1.09 1.96 12.34
CA PHE A 86 -1.57 1.19 13.49
C PHE A 86 -1.68 2.04 14.77
N ASP A 87 -0.98 3.16 14.85
CA ASP A 87 -0.92 3.98 16.06
C ASP A 87 -2.30 4.45 16.55
N GLN A 88 -3.22 4.79 15.64
CA GLN A 88 -4.60 5.12 15.99
C GLN A 88 -5.43 3.88 16.35
N ALA A 89 -5.16 2.73 15.74
CA ALA A 89 -5.82 1.47 16.07
C ALA A 89 -5.46 0.99 17.50
N GLU A 90 -4.26 1.32 17.96
CA GLU A 90 -3.81 1.02 19.33
C GLU A 90 -4.51 1.90 20.38
N ARG A 91 -4.79 3.17 20.04
CA ARG A 91 -5.45 4.13 20.93
C ARG A 91 -6.93 3.82 21.17
N ASP A 92 -7.63 3.27 20.17
CA ASP A 92 -9.03 2.86 20.27
C ASP A 92 -9.25 1.46 19.68
N PRO A 93 -9.00 0.40 20.47
CA PRO A 93 -9.16 -0.98 20.01
C PRO A 93 -10.59 -1.33 19.60
N HIS A 94 -11.60 -0.68 20.20
CA HIS A 94 -13.00 -0.94 19.87
C HIS A 94 -13.34 -0.41 18.47
N ARG A 95 -12.90 0.81 18.14
CA ARG A 95 -13.04 1.34 16.78
C ARG A 95 -12.18 0.58 15.77
N ALA A 96 -10.97 0.16 16.14
CA ALA A 96 -10.16 -0.71 15.29
C ALA A 96 -10.88 -2.01 14.94
N GLU A 97 -11.57 -2.62 15.91
CA GLU A 97 -12.34 -3.85 15.67
C GLU A 97 -13.54 -3.62 14.75
N ARG A 98 -14.24 -2.50 14.93
CA ARG A 98 -15.29 -2.08 14.00
C ARG A 98 -14.75 -1.85 12.59
N ALA A 99 -13.56 -1.26 12.46
CA ALA A 99 -12.89 -1.06 11.18
C ALA A 99 -12.57 -2.39 10.50
N ARG A 100 -12.03 -3.37 11.25
CA ARG A 100 -11.77 -4.73 10.75
C ARG A 100 -13.05 -5.40 10.27
N LYS A 101 -14.11 -5.34 11.06
CA LYS A 101 -15.42 -5.90 10.69
C LYS A 101 -15.95 -5.27 9.40
N LEU A 102 -15.97 -3.94 9.33
CA LEU A 102 -16.45 -3.23 8.14
C LEU A 102 -15.61 -3.56 6.90
N ALA A 103 -14.28 -3.66 7.05
CA ALA A 103 -13.39 -4.03 5.96
C ALA A 103 -13.66 -5.47 5.48
N ALA A 104 -13.80 -6.43 6.41
CA ALA A 104 -14.11 -7.82 6.10
C ALA A 104 -15.46 -7.96 5.38
N ASP A 105 -16.51 -7.28 5.88
CA ASP A 105 -17.85 -7.26 5.28
C ASP A 105 -17.84 -6.71 3.83
N ASN A 106 -16.80 -5.96 3.46
CA ASN A 106 -16.63 -5.37 2.12
C ASN A 106 -15.42 -5.95 1.35
N ALA A 107 -14.87 -7.09 1.80
CA ALA A 107 -13.72 -7.76 1.20
C ALA A 107 -12.47 -6.87 1.04
N ILE A 108 -12.26 -5.93 1.97
CA ILE A 108 -11.07 -5.07 2.04
C ILE A 108 -10.08 -5.69 3.00
N VAL A 109 -8.87 -5.97 2.53
CA VAL A 109 -7.76 -6.41 3.37
C VAL A 109 -7.04 -5.16 3.92
N ILE A 110 -7.08 -4.97 5.24
CA ILE A 110 -6.32 -3.89 5.88
C ILE A 110 -4.87 -4.32 6.05
N LEU A 111 -3.97 -3.47 5.59
CA LEU A 111 -2.52 -3.60 5.66
C LEU A 111 -2.05 -2.69 6.80
N TRP A 112 -1.91 -3.23 8.00
CA TRP A 112 -1.60 -2.45 9.20
C TRP A 112 -0.12 -2.08 9.27
N GLN A 113 0.18 -0.80 9.19
CA GLN A 113 1.54 -0.28 9.19
C GLN A 113 1.95 0.02 10.64
N ARG A 114 2.90 -0.74 11.19
CA ARG A 114 3.22 -0.71 12.63
C ARG A 114 4.55 -0.02 12.93
N PRO A 115 4.58 1.02 13.79
CA PRO A 115 3.43 1.82 14.26
C PRO A 115 2.80 2.72 13.18
N CYS A 116 3.57 3.07 12.15
CA CYS A 116 3.14 3.89 11.02
C CYS A 116 3.89 3.53 9.73
N PHE A 117 3.53 4.17 8.61
CA PHE A 117 4.17 3.98 7.32
C PHE A 117 5.69 4.20 7.34
N GLU A 118 6.20 5.23 8.03
CA GLU A 118 7.65 5.45 8.11
C GLU A 118 8.40 4.26 8.74
N ALA A 119 7.78 3.57 9.69
CA ALA A 119 8.37 2.37 10.29
C ALA A 119 8.42 1.20 9.31
N VAL A 120 7.45 1.10 8.40
CA VAL A 120 7.45 0.13 7.30
C VAL A 120 8.51 0.52 6.26
N LEU A 121 8.61 1.82 5.93
CA LEU A 121 9.58 2.32 4.97
C LEU A 121 11.03 2.06 5.43
N LEU A 122 11.31 2.22 6.72
CA LEU A 122 12.60 1.92 7.31
C LEU A 122 13.05 0.48 7.05
N ARG A 123 12.14 -0.49 7.00
CA ARG A 123 12.43 -1.92 6.78
C ARG A 123 12.82 -2.24 5.34
N HIS A 124 12.61 -1.30 4.42
CA HIS A 124 13.10 -1.41 3.04
C HIS A 124 14.61 -1.16 2.97
N LEU A 125 15.16 -0.39 3.92
CA LEU A 125 16.57 -0.05 3.95
C LEU A 125 17.43 -1.26 4.34
N GLU A 126 18.61 -1.35 3.73
CA GLU A 126 19.56 -2.42 3.98
C GLU A 126 19.98 -2.45 5.47
N GLY A 127 20.02 -3.65 6.06
CA GLY A 127 20.33 -3.84 7.48
C GLY A 127 19.26 -3.34 8.46
N LYS A 128 18.11 -2.83 8.00
CA LYS A 128 17.05 -2.27 8.86
C LYS A 128 15.75 -3.07 8.85
N ALA A 129 15.71 -4.23 8.19
CA ALA A 129 14.51 -5.08 8.13
C ALA A 129 13.96 -5.44 9.53
N ALA A 130 14.82 -5.64 10.53
CA ALA A 130 14.40 -5.93 11.91
C ALA A 130 14.17 -4.68 12.78
N HIS A 131 14.37 -3.47 12.26
CA HIS A 131 14.23 -2.25 13.04
C HIS A 131 12.74 -1.98 13.31
N ARG A 132 12.35 -1.96 14.59
CA ARG A 132 10.97 -1.78 15.05
C ARG A 132 10.88 -0.60 16.03
N PRO A 133 10.92 0.66 15.56
CA PRO A 133 10.68 1.80 16.43
C PRO A 133 9.31 1.66 17.12
N PRO A 134 9.18 1.99 18.41
CA PRO A 134 7.98 1.66 19.18
C PRO A 134 6.80 2.61 18.93
N ASP A 135 7.02 3.80 18.36
CA ASP A 135 5.99 4.79 18.07
C ASP A 135 6.30 5.61 16.82
N THR A 136 5.29 6.34 16.32
CA THR A 136 5.35 7.19 15.13
C THR A 136 6.48 8.23 15.22
N PRO A 137 6.64 9.03 16.30
CA PRO A 137 7.74 9.99 16.40
C PRO A 137 9.13 9.36 16.30
N ARG A 138 9.36 8.20 16.94
CA ARG A 138 10.65 7.49 16.88
C ARG A 138 10.87 6.85 15.52
N ALA A 139 9.82 6.36 14.85
CA ALA A 139 9.90 5.85 13.49
C ALA A 139 10.35 6.92 12.51
N VAL A 140 9.74 8.10 12.55
CA VAL A 140 10.11 9.25 11.71
C VAL A 140 11.57 9.66 11.95
N LYS A 141 11.98 9.83 13.22
CA LYS A 141 13.37 10.19 13.55
C LYS A 141 14.38 9.15 13.09
N ALA A 142 14.08 7.86 13.28
CA ALA A 142 14.95 6.77 12.84
C ALA A 142 15.08 6.77 11.31
N LEU A 143 13.99 6.94 10.58
CA LEU A 143 14.00 7.02 9.13
C LEU A 143 14.82 8.22 8.62
N GLN A 144 14.60 9.42 9.18
CA GLN A 144 15.34 10.63 8.82
C GLN A 144 16.85 10.50 9.08
N LYS A 145 17.24 9.74 10.13
CA LYS A 145 18.65 9.46 10.42
C LYS A 145 19.29 8.54 9.37
N GLU A 146 18.57 7.51 8.92
CA GLU A 146 19.09 6.51 7.98
C GLU A 146 18.93 6.95 6.51
N TRP A 147 18.02 7.89 6.24
CA TRP A 147 17.76 8.45 4.94
C TRP A 147 17.85 9.97 5.00
N ALA A 148 19.09 10.47 4.83
CA ALA A 148 19.35 11.89 4.69
C ALA A 148 18.55 12.46 3.51
N GLY A 149 17.74 13.49 3.78
CA GLY A 149 16.82 14.10 2.80
C GLY A 149 15.43 13.47 2.76
N TYR A 150 15.05 12.62 3.73
CA TYR A 150 13.67 12.19 3.85
C TYR A 150 12.74 13.33 4.26
N GLU A 151 11.72 13.59 3.43
CA GLU A 151 10.65 14.55 3.68
C GLU A 151 9.29 13.87 3.56
N LYS A 152 8.35 14.19 4.46
CA LYS A 152 6.99 13.63 4.46
C LYS A 152 6.02 14.63 3.81
N PRO A 153 5.25 14.24 2.78
CA PRO A 153 5.30 12.96 2.06
C PRO A 153 6.44 12.93 1.03
N MET A 154 7.03 11.74 0.85
CA MET A 154 8.03 11.54 -0.20
C MET A 154 7.35 11.26 -1.53
N THR A 155 7.76 11.94 -2.61
CA THR A 155 7.20 11.67 -3.94
C THR A 155 7.58 10.27 -4.42
N ARG A 156 6.74 9.69 -5.28
CA ARG A 156 7.02 8.42 -5.98
C ARG A 156 8.41 8.36 -6.62
N ALA A 157 8.81 9.43 -7.31
CA ALA A 157 10.12 9.50 -7.97
C ALA A 157 11.28 9.52 -6.96
N ASN A 158 11.10 10.19 -5.82
CA ASN A 158 12.12 10.20 -4.77
C ASN A 158 12.17 8.87 -4.00
N LEU A 159 11.04 8.17 -3.83
CA LEU A 159 11.03 6.80 -3.32
C LEU A 159 11.86 5.87 -4.22
N ALA A 160 11.63 5.92 -5.53
CA ALA A 160 12.33 5.09 -6.51
C ALA A 160 13.85 5.32 -6.58
N LYS A 161 14.35 6.49 -6.12
CA LYS A 161 15.81 6.74 -6.03
C LYS A 161 16.49 5.93 -4.94
N ARG A 162 15.75 5.45 -3.94
CA ARG A 162 16.30 4.79 -2.75
C ARG A 162 15.77 3.37 -2.55
N ILE A 163 14.58 3.10 -3.06
CA ILE A 163 13.87 1.83 -2.91
C ILE A 163 13.69 1.25 -4.30
N ASP A 164 14.17 0.02 -4.46
CA ASP A 164 13.97 -0.81 -5.64
C ASP A 164 13.10 -2.03 -5.29
N LEU A 165 12.90 -2.95 -6.25
CA LEU A 165 12.17 -4.19 -6.00
C LEU A 165 12.82 -5.01 -4.87
N ALA A 166 14.15 -5.11 -4.81
CA ALA A 166 14.84 -5.85 -3.76
C ALA A 166 14.56 -5.27 -2.37
N ALA A 167 14.46 -3.95 -2.25
CA ALA A 167 14.07 -3.25 -1.03
C ALA A 167 12.63 -3.56 -0.61
N VAL A 168 11.70 -3.59 -1.56
CA VAL A 168 10.31 -3.99 -1.32
C VAL A 168 10.23 -5.44 -0.85
N LEU A 169 10.97 -6.36 -1.49
CA LEU A 169 11.03 -7.76 -1.08
C LEU A 169 11.66 -7.95 0.31
N ARG A 170 12.68 -7.15 0.66
CA ARG A 170 13.25 -7.15 2.02
C ARG A 170 12.22 -6.75 3.07
N ALA A 171 11.46 -5.69 2.83
CA ALA A 171 10.41 -5.28 3.74
C ALA A 171 9.31 -6.34 3.84
N ALA A 172 8.90 -6.91 2.71
CA ALA A 172 7.88 -7.96 2.67
C ALA A 172 8.26 -9.19 3.53
N ALA A 173 9.54 -9.61 3.50
CA ALA A 173 10.03 -10.74 4.30
C ALA A 173 9.77 -10.61 5.81
N VAL A 174 9.50 -9.40 6.30
CA VAL A 174 9.28 -9.10 7.72
C VAL A 174 7.95 -8.36 7.97
N GLU A 175 7.14 -8.17 6.92
CA GLU A 175 5.83 -7.52 6.92
C GLU A 175 4.81 -8.43 6.24
N PRO A 176 4.09 -9.27 7.01
CA PRO A 176 3.14 -10.24 6.45
C PRO A 176 2.05 -9.59 5.57
N ASP A 177 1.53 -8.45 6.01
CA ASP A 177 0.48 -7.73 5.30
C ASP A 177 1.00 -7.17 3.96
N LEU A 178 2.25 -6.68 3.92
CA LEU A 178 2.90 -6.26 2.67
C LEU A 178 3.13 -7.46 1.76
N THR A 179 3.57 -8.60 2.31
CA THR A 179 3.69 -9.84 1.53
C THR A 179 2.36 -10.24 0.90
N ALA A 180 1.24 -10.15 1.62
CA ALA A 180 -0.08 -10.47 1.09
C ALA A 180 -0.46 -9.56 -0.10
N LEU A 181 -0.20 -8.25 0.01
CA LEU A 181 -0.39 -7.32 -1.11
C LEU A 181 0.50 -7.70 -2.31
N LEU A 182 1.80 -7.90 -2.09
CA LEU A 182 2.76 -8.20 -3.17
C LEU A 182 2.47 -9.51 -3.89
N ARG A 183 2.02 -10.54 -3.17
CA ARG A 183 1.51 -11.79 -3.76
C ARG A 183 0.28 -11.54 -4.61
N CYS A 184 -0.70 -10.80 -4.06
CA CYS A 184 -1.94 -10.49 -4.77
C CYS A 184 -1.69 -9.74 -6.09
N ILE A 185 -0.74 -8.80 -6.10
CA ILE A 185 -0.41 -8.02 -7.30
C ILE A 185 0.64 -8.71 -8.19
N GLY A 186 1.18 -9.87 -7.80
CA GLY A 186 2.07 -10.68 -8.62
C GLY A 186 3.55 -10.26 -8.61
N LEU A 187 3.99 -9.43 -7.66
CA LEU A 187 5.41 -9.10 -7.47
C LEU A 187 6.18 -10.16 -6.67
N ILE A 188 5.45 -10.99 -5.91
CA ILE A 188 5.97 -12.21 -5.29
C ILE A 188 5.18 -13.38 -5.84
N VAL A 189 5.88 -14.41 -6.33
CA VAL A 189 5.29 -15.71 -6.63
C VAL A 189 5.50 -16.63 -5.44
N ASP A 190 4.47 -17.37 -5.06
CA ASP A 190 4.65 -18.47 -4.13
C ASP A 190 5.56 -19.51 -4.79
N ARG A 191 6.74 -19.73 -4.21
CA ARG A 191 7.47 -20.96 -4.45
C ARG A 191 6.69 -22.05 -3.71
N GLY A 192 5.87 -22.78 -4.45
CA GLY A 192 5.31 -24.04 -3.98
C GLY A 192 6.40 -25.04 -3.58
#